data_AF-A0A7R9EQK5-F1
#
_entry.id   AF-A0A7R9EQK5-F1
#
_cell.length_a   1.000
_cell.length_b   1.000
_cell.length_c   1.000
_cell.angle_alpha   90.00
_cell.angle_beta   90.00
_cell.angle_gamma   90.00
#
_symmetry.space_group_name_H-M   'P 1'
#
loop_
_entity.id
_entity.type
_entity.pdbx_description
1 polymer ?
#
loop_
_entity_poly.entity_id
_entity_poly.type
_entity_poly.pdbx_seq_one_letter_code
_entity_poly.pdbx_strand_id
1 'polypeptide(L)'
;MELHNVAKIRALQHDLRSQLIFEHIATPLLQHELINREDYQRISSKLTDPEKVDVLLEVLPSKTQHSFNKFVAILTEDYLWLAQRLLDVQPALDSVNIRTNERDIHKLDRAITREMMNMVRHNLRASRGWTSLAHTLGMSKQIHAIRTKVLVYGEDADMCVLYLLQDWVGVASKKATLNNLIHALREEEYNDVAVRLFTHLVSLCETKSKSQALRLDHCAACLEPRQPLGLPAASQEGSPHQEVSCG
;
A
#
# COMPACT_ATOMS: atom_id res chain seq x y z
N MET A 1 14.36 3.63 -4.44
CA MET A 1 14.82 2.32 -3.95
C MET A 1 13.61 1.39 -3.87
N GLU A 2 13.76 0.09 -4.15
CA GLU A 2 12.69 -0.90 -4.10
C GLU A 2 12.13 -1.01 -2.68
N LEU A 3 10.81 -1.18 -2.59
CA LEU A 3 10.09 -1.26 -1.31
C LEU A 3 10.67 -2.35 -0.39
N HIS A 4 11.09 -3.47 -0.98
CA HIS A 4 11.71 -4.60 -0.29
C HIS A 4 13.01 -4.20 0.43
N ASN A 5 13.87 -3.42 -0.23
CA ASN A 5 15.14 -2.96 0.32
C ASN A 5 14.93 -1.94 1.44
N VAL A 6 13.92 -1.08 1.30
CA VAL A 6 13.52 -0.15 2.37
C VAL A 6 13.03 -0.92 3.60
N ALA A 7 12.27 -2.01 3.41
CA ALA A 7 11.82 -2.86 4.51
C ALA A 7 13.00 -3.53 5.24
N LYS A 8 14.01 -4.02 4.50
CA LYS A 8 15.24 -4.58 5.10
C LYS A 8 15.98 -3.56 5.97
N ILE A 9 16.15 -2.34 5.47
CA ILE A 9 16.79 -1.25 6.22
C ILE A 9 16.01 -0.94 7.50
N ARG A 10 14.67 -0.86 7.42
CA ARG A 10 13.82 -0.58 8.59
C ARG A 10 13.85 -1.72 9.62
N ALA A 11 13.88 -2.97 9.17
CA ALA A 11 13.96 -4.12 10.06
C ALA A 11 15.25 -4.12 10.90
N LEU A 12 16.36 -3.61 10.34
CA LEU A 12 17.64 -3.47 11.02
C LEU A 12 17.92 -2.05 11.54
N GLN A 13 16.92 -1.17 11.57
CA GLN A 13 17.12 0.23 11.95
C GLN A 13 17.76 0.36 13.34
N HIS A 14 17.28 -0.43 14.30
CA HIS A 14 17.82 -0.41 15.66
C HIS A 14 19.31 -0.82 15.71
N ASP A 15 19.67 -1.84 14.93
CA ASP A 15 21.04 -2.36 14.91
C ASP A 15 21.99 -1.41 14.19
N LEU A 16 21.53 -0.80 13.09
CA LEU A 16 22.25 0.27 12.40
C LEU A 16 22.44 1.47 13.33
N ARG A 17 21.40 1.91 14.03
CA ARG A 17 21.46 3.07 14.94
C ARG A 17 22.41 2.88 16.12
N SER A 18 22.50 1.66 16.65
CA SER A 18 23.31 1.37 17.84
C SER A 18 24.78 1.10 17.53
N GLN A 19 25.10 0.64 16.32
CA GLN A 19 26.44 0.11 16.01
C GLN A 19 27.16 0.85 14.87
N LEU A 20 26.45 1.68 14.09
CA LEU A 20 27.04 2.43 12.99
C LEU A 20 27.56 3.79 13.48
N ILE A 21 28.83 4.08 13.20
CA ILE A 21 29.44 5.39 13.44
C ILE A 21 29.42 6.14 12.12
N PHE A 22 28.68 7.26 12.07
CA PHE A 22 28.46 7.96 10.81
C PHE A 22 29.76 8.46 10.18
N GLU A 23 30.71 8.97 10.97
CA GLU A 23 31.95 9.53 10.43
C GLU A 23 32.78 8.54 9.60
N HIS A 24 32.74 7.24 9.95
CA HIS A 24 33.51 6.22 9.25
C HIS A 24 33.01 6.01 7.82
N ILE A 25 31.69 6.08 7.63
CA ILE A 25 31.06 5.82 6.32
C ILE A 25 30.76 7.10 5.54
N ALA A 26 30.87 8.29 6.15
CA ALA A 26 30.40 9.53 5.56
C ALA A 26 31.13 9.91 4.26
N THR A 27 32.45 9.67 4.22
CA THR A 27 33.28 9.94 3.04
C THR A 27 32.94 9.01 1.87
N PRO A 28 32.91 7.67 2.03
CA PRO A 28 32.43 6.77 0.97
C PRO A 28 31.00 7.09 0.50
N LEU A 29 30.09 7.46 1.41
CA LEU A 29 28.71 7.81 1.06
C LEU A 29 28.63 9.02 0.11
N LEU A 30 29.47 10.03 0.32
CA LEU A 30 29.60 11.18 -0.57
C LEU A 30 30.29 10.82 -1.90
N GLN A 31 31.38 10.04 -1.84
CA GLN A 31 32.15 9.64 -3.03
C GLN A 31 31.33 8.79 -4.00
N HIS A 32 30.49 7.89 -3.49
CA HIS A 32 29.61 7.06 -4.32
C HIS A 32 28.29 7.75 -4.71
N GLU A 33 28.16 9.04 -4.40
CA GLU A 33 26.97 9.89 -4.66
C GLU A 33 25.69 9.30 -4.06
N LEU A 34 25.81 8.64 -2.90
CA LEU A 34 24.66 8.08 -2.21
C LEU A 34 23.84 9.16 -1.51
N ILE A 35 24.55 10.13 -0.96
CA ILE A 35 24.03 11.36 -0.37
C ILE A 35 24.65 12.55 -1.09
N ASN A 36 23.91 13.65 -1.25
CA ASN A 36 24.46 14.87 -1.80
C ASN A 36 25.10 15.71 -0.68
N ARG A 37 25.72 16.86 -1.03
CA ARG A 37 26.37 17.74 -0.04
C ARG A 37 25.38 18.33 0.97
N GLU A 38 24.15 18.60 0.54
CA GLU A 38 23.09 19.16 1.40
C GLU A 38 22.64 18.13 2.45
N ASP A 39 22.42 16.88 2.02
CA ASP A 39 22.10 15.75 2.88
C ASP A 39 23.22 15.53 3.90
N TYR A 40 24.49 15.57 3.45
CA TYR A 40 25.64 15.43 4.34
C TYR A 40 25.67 16.52 5.41
N GLN A 41 25.47 17.80 5.03
CA GLN A 41 25.40 18.91 6.00
C GLN A 41 24.23 18.75 6.98
N ARG A 42 23.07 18.31 6.48
CA ARG A 42 21.90 18.04 7.32
C ARG A 42 22.17 16.93 8.32
N ILE A 43 22.84 15.86 7.90
CA ILE A 43 23.19 14.74 8.78
C ILE A 43 24.26 15.19 9.78
N SER A 44 25.35 15.81 9.32
CA SER A 44 26.47 16.23 10.19
C SER A 44 26.09 17.31 11.20
N SER A 45 25.00 18.06 10.98
CA SER A 45 24.45 19.01 11.95
C SER A 45 23.87 18.35 13.21
N LYS A 46 23.63 17.04 13.21
CA LYS A 46 23.12 16.31 14.37
C LYS A 46 24.24 16.06 15.39
N LEU A 47 23.86 16.11 16.67
CA LEU A 47 24.81 16.08 17.77
C LEU A 47 25.36 14.67 18.02
N THR A 48 24.51 13.66 17.91
CA THR A 48 24.86 12.27 18.26
C THR A 48 24.83 11.35 17.04
N ASP A 49 25.70 10.35 16.99
CA ASP A 49 25.73 9.40 15.86
C ASP A 49 24.41 8.66 15.65
N PRO A 50 23.68 8.21 16.69
CA PRO A 50 22.35 7.63 16.51
C PRO A 50 21.38 8.56 15.76
N GLU A 51 21.39 9.86 16.05
CA GLU A 51 20.56 10.85 15.35
C GLU A 51 21.03 11.08 13.91
N LYS A 52 22.36 11.11 13.68
CA LYS A 52 22.93 11.18 12.33
C LYS A 52 22.47 9.98 11.50
N VAL A 53 22.54 8.79 12.07
CA VAL A 53 22.09 7.55 11.42
C VAL A 53 20.59 7.59 11.16
N ASP A 54 19.76 8.04 12.11
CA ASP A 54 18.31 8.17 11.88
C ASP A 54 18.01 9.07 10.67
N VAL A 55 18.65 10.23 10.55
CA VAL A 55 18.48 11.13 9.39
C VAL A 55 19.00 10.47 8.10
N LEU A 56 20.13 9.75 8.15
CA LEU A 56 20.64 9.01 7.00
C LEU A 56 19.61 7.97 6.52
N LEU A 57 19.01 7.21 7.43
CA LEU A 57 17.99 6.20 7.12
C LEU A 57 16.68 6.80 6.61
N GLU A 58 16.37 8.06 6.93
CA GLU A 58 15.26 8.80 6.32
C GLU A 58 15.55 9.23 4.87
N VAL A 59 16.81 9.56 4.56
CA VAL A 59 17.23 10.04 3.23
C VAL A 59 17.40 8.88 2.25
N LEU A 60 17.94 7.73 2.67
CA LEU A 60 18.22 6.59 1.80
C LEU A 60 17.04 6.10 0.92
N PRO A 61 15.80 5.97 1.42
CA PRO A 61 14.65 5.50 0.63
C PRO A 61 14.33 6.37 -0.59
N SER A 62 14.63 7.68 -0.52
CA SER A 62 14.39 8.64 -1.60
C SER A 62 15.32 8.46 -2.80
N LYS A 63 16.41 7.69 -2.65
CA LYS A 63 17.45 7.55 -3.66
C LYS A 63 17.13 6.44 -4.67
N THR A 64 17.99 6.28 -5.68
CA THR A 64 17.77 5.38 -6.81
C THR A 64 17.81 3.90 -6.39
N GLN A 65 17.42 3.00 -7.31
CA GLN A 65 17.41 1.56 -7.05
C GLN A 65 18.79 1.00 -6.68
N HIS A 66 19.84 1.50 -7.34
CA HIS A 66 21.22 1.05 -7.12
C HIS A 66 21.83 1.55 -5.79
N SER A 67 21.17 2.49 -5.09
CA SER A 67 21.66 3.02 -3.83
C SER A 67 21.73 1.97 -2.73
N PHE A 68 20.87 0.94 -2.74
CA PHE A 68 20.94 -0.12 -1.73
C PHE A 68 22.23 -0.94 -1.86
N ASN A 69 22.55 -1.40 -3.07
CA ASN A 69 23.75 -2.21 -3.30
C ASN A 69 25.03 -1.42 -3.01
N LYS A 70 25.06 -0.13 -3.36
CA LYS A 70 26.17 0.76 -3.00
C LYS A 70 26.29 0.94 -1.49
N PHE A 71 25.17 1.11 -0.78
CA PHE A 71 25.18 1.21 0.68
C PHE A 71 25.73 -0.06 1.32
N VAL A 72 25.29 -1.24 0.87
CA VAL A 72 25.81 -2.52 1.34
C VAL A 72 27.30 -2.67 1.02
N ALA A 73 27.75 -2.25 -0.15
CA ALA A 73 29.17 -2.27 -0.52
C ALA A 73 30.02 -1.41 0.42
N ILE A 74 29.58 -0.19 0.74
CA ILE A 74 30.24 0.69 1.71
C ILE A 74 30.29 0.04 3.10
N LEU A 75 29.18 -0.55 3.54
CA LEU A 75 29.15 -1.26 4.83
C LEU A 75 30.06 -2.50 4.83
N THR A 76 30.35 -3.11 3.68
CA THR A 76 31.18 -4.31 3.61
C THR A 76 32.64 -4.02 3.98
N GLU A 77 33.10 -2.79 3.78
CA GLU A 77 34.48 -2.39 4.08
C GLU A 77 34.76 -2.35 5.59
N ASP A 78 33.90 -1.65 6.37
CA ASP A 78 34.13 -1.44 7.80
C ASP A 78 33.15 -2.21 8.72
N TYR A 79 32.02 -2.66 8.18
CA TYR A 79 30.90 -3.23 8.93
C TYR A 79 30.33 -4.50 8.26
N LEU A 80 31.21 -5.43 7.88
CA LEU A 80 30.87 -6.65 7.14
C LEU A 80 29.65 -7.39 7.70
N TRP A 81 29.54 -7.51 9.02
CA TRP A 81 28.44 -8.21 9.68
C TRP A 81 27.10 -7.48 9.55
N LEU A 82 27.07 -6.13 9.48
CA LEU A 82 25.87 -5.36 9.18
C LEU A 82 25.46 -5.53 7.73
N ALA A 83 26.43 -5.52 6.82
CA ALA A 83 26.19 -5.76 5.39
C ALA A 83 25.58 -7.15 5.16
N GLN A 84 26.15 -8.19 5.79
CA GLN A 84 25.61 -9.55 5.73
C GLN A 84 24.21 -9.64 6.33
N ARG A 85 23.97 -9.07 7.53
CA ARG A 85 22.62 -9.03 8.10
C ARG A 85 21.63 -8.30 7.19
N LEU A 86 22.01 -7.20 6.56
CA LEU A 86 21.15 -6.49 5.60
C LEU A 86 20.80 -7.35 4.38
N LEU A 87 21.72 -8.20 3.91
CA LEU A 87 21.45 -9.13 2.82
C LEU A 87 20.57 -10.30 3.26
N ASP A 88 20.88 -10.88 4.42
CA ASP A 88 20.25 -12.09 4.98
C ASP A 88 18.87 -11.84 5.57
N VAL A 89 18.57 -10.60 5.96
CA VAL A 89 17.21 -10.22 6.36
C VAL A 89 16.31 -10.43 5.16
N GLN A 90 15.65 -11.57 5.17
CA GLN A 90 14.37 -11.74 4.51
C GLN A 90 13.45 -10.77 5.24
N PRO A 91 12.92 -9.73 4.56
CA PRO A 91 11.89 -8.93 5.18
C PRO A 91 10.75 -9.90 5.44
N ALA A 92 10.61 -10.30 6.71
CA ALA A 92 9.39 -10.91 7.17
C ALA A 92 8.30 -9.95 6.73
N LEU A 93 7.49 -10.36 5.77
CA LEU A 93 6.36 -9.56 5.28
C LEU A 93 5.39 -9.22 6.44
N ASP A 94 5.61 -9.85 7.59
CA ASP A 94 4.95 -9.64 8.88
C ASP A 94 5.41 -8.37 9.62
N SER A 95 6.59 -7.82 9.32
CA SER A 95 7.11 -6.58 9.93
C SER A 95 7.07 -5.36 9.02
N VAL A 96 6.38 -5.46 7.88
CA VAL A 96 5.68 -4.28 7.36
C VAL A 96 4.54 -3.97 8.34
N ASN A 97 4.93 -3.45 9.51
CA ASN A 97 4.14 -2.52 10.28
C ASN A 97 3.98 -1.30 9.37
N ILE A 98 3.17 -1.47 8.33
CA ILE A 98 2.45 -0.35 7.77
C ILE A 98 1.70 0.11 9.02
N ARG A 99 2.21 1.17 9.63
CA ARG A 99 1.33 2.21 10.13
C ARG A 99 0.52 2.68 8.91
N THR A 100 -0.35 1.81 8.40
CA THR A 100 -1.50 2.21 7.62
C THR A 100 -2.18 3.08 8.63
N ASN A 101 -2.07 4.39 8.44
CA ASN A 101 -2.96 5.35 9.07
C ASN A 101 -4.32 4.65 9.14
N GLU A 102 -4.91 4.47 10.32
CA GLU A 102 -6.18 3.75 10.48
C GLU A 102 -7.25 4.25 9.49
N ARG A 103 -7.09 5.48 8.99
CA ARG A 103 -7.86 6.11 7.93
C ARG A 103 -7.83 5.39 6.57
N ASP A 104 -6.78 4.64 6.21
CA ASP A 104 -6.73 3.82 4.98
C ASP A 104 -7.23 2.38 5.20
N ILE A 105 -7.37 1.93 6.45
CA ILE A 105 -7.93 0.60 6.76
C ILE A 105 -9.41 0.54 6.38
N HIS A 106 -10.15 1.64 6.50
CA HIS A 106 -11.55 1.71 6.05
C HIS A 106 -11.73 1.53 4.53
N LYS A 107 -10.66 1.66 3.72
CA LYS A 107 -10.72 1.32 2.28
C LYS A 107 -10.62 -0.19 2.02
N LEU A 108 -10.28 -1.00 3.03
CA LEU A 108 -10.15 -2.46 2.94
C LEU A 108 -11.48 -3.20 3.17
N ASP A 109 -12.54 -2.51 3.58
CA ASP A 109 -13.92 -3.03 3.62
C ASP A 109 -14.55 -3.15 2.21
N ARG A 110 -13.72 -3.40 1.20
CA ARG A 110 -14.19 -3.71 -0.14
C ARG A 110 -14.77 -5.11 -0.16
N ALA A 111 -15.85 -5.25 -0.92
CA ALA A 111 -16.40 -6.54 -1.30
C ALA A 111 -15.33 -7.36 -2.04
N ILE A 112 -15.26 -8.65 -1.73
CA ILE A 112 -14.32 -9.59 -2.34
C ILE A 112 -14.73 -9.80 -3.80
N THR A 113 -13.84 -9.48 -4.75
CA THR A 113 -14.12 -9.66 -6.18
C THR A 113 -13.79 -11.07 -6.65
N ARG A 114 -14.28 -11.44 -7.85
CA ARG A 114 -14.03 -12.76 -8.44
C ARG A 114 -12.55 -12.99 -8.72
N GLU A 115 -11.82 -11.96 -9.13
CA GLU A 115 -10.37 -12.01 -9.36
C GLU A 115 -9.63 -12.34 -8.05
N MET A 116 -10.09 -11.77 -6.93
CA MET A 116 -9.54 -12.06 -5.61
C MET A 116 -9.78 -13.52 -5.20
N MET A 117 -11.00 -14.03 -5.41
CA MET A 117 -11.30 -15.44 -5.16
C MET A 117 -10.44 -16.37 -6.02
N ASN A 118 -10.25 -16.02 -7.29
CA ASN A 118 -9.38 -16.78 -8.20
C ASN A 118 -7.93 -16.76 -7.71
N MET A 119 -7.41 -15.65 -7.18
CA MET A 119 -6.05 -15.62 -6.63
C MET A 119 -5.87 -16.60 -5.46
N VAL A 120 -6.86 -16.73 -4.58
CA VAL A 120 -6.82 -17.71 -3.47
C VAL A 120 -6.94 -19.14 -4.01
N ARG A 121 -7.86 -19.39 -4.95
CA ARG A 121 -8.07 -20.70 -5.59
C ARG A 121 -6.80 -21.27 -6.23
N HIS A 122 -6.01 -20.45 -6.92
CA HIS A 122 -4.80 -20.91 -7.59
C HIS A 122 -3.64 -21.21 -6.63
N ASN A 123 -3.80 -20.96 -5.32
CA ASN A 123 -2.81 -21.34 -4.34
C ASN A 123 -3.00 -22.78 -3.87
N LEU A 124 -2.02 -23.64 -4.17
CA LEU A 124 -2.10 -25.07 -3.85
C LEU A 124 -2.19 -25.35 -2.34
N ARG A 125 -1.59 -24.52 -1.48
CA ARG A 125 -1.65 -24.70 -0.02
C ARG A 125 -3.06 -24.39 0.48
N ALA A 126 -3.62 -23.25 0.09
CA ALA A 126 -4.99 -22.87 0.43
C ALA A 126 -6.01 -23.88 -0.13
N SER A 127 -5.82 -24.37 -1.35
CA SER A 127 -6.70 -25.37 -1.96
C SER A 127 -6.63 -26.74 -1.30
N ARG A 128 -5.49 -27.13 -0.72
CA ARG A 128 -5.39 -28.36 0.09
C ARG A 128 -5.93 -28.18 1.51
N GLY A 129 -5.72 -27.01 2.10
CA GLY A 129 -6.11 -26.66 3.47
C GLY A 129 -7.43 -25.91 3.59
N TRP A 130 -8.27 -25.91 2.56
CA TRP A 130 -9.48 -25.09 2.49
C TRP A 130 -10.47 -25.36 3.64
N THR A 131 -10.45 -26.56 4.22
CA THR A 131 -11.30 -26.91 5.37
C THR A 131 -10.93 -26.12 6.61
N SER A 132 -9.63 -25.95 6.89
CA SER A 132 -9.17 -25.15 8.03
C SER A 132 -9.54 -23.68 7.82
N LEU A 133 -9.32 -23.18 6.61
CA LEU A 133 -9.78 -21.85 6.21
C LEU A 133 -11.30 -21.69 6.39
N ALA A 134 -12.11 -22.70 6.06
CA ALA A 134 -13.55 -22.67 6.30
C ALA A 134 -13.91 -22.60 7.79
N HIS A 135 -13.15 -23.23 8.68
CA HIS A 135 -13.33 -23.09 10.13
C HIS A 135 -13.02 -21.67 10.59
N THR A 136 -11.91 -21.11 10.16
CA THR A 136 -11.45 -19.76 10.53
C THR A 136 -12.39 -18.67 10.00
N LEU A 137 -13.02 -18.90 8.85
CA LEU A 137 -14.08 -18.02 8.31
C LEU A 137 -15.46 -18.22 8.99
N GLY A 138 -15.61 -19.17 9.91
CA GLY A 138 -16.87 -19.49 10.58
C GLY A 138 -17.87 -20.25 9.69
N MET A 139 -17.39 -20.90 8.62
CA MET A 139 -18.15 -21.58 7.57
C MET A 139 -18.14 -23.11 7.72
N SER A 140 -17.85 -23.64 8.91
CA SER A 140 -17.70 -25.08 9.16
C SER A 140 -18.91 -25.92 8.71
N LYS A 141 -20.12 -25.36 8.82
CA LYS A 141 -21.36 -26.04 8.41
C LYS A 141 -21.45 -26.28 6.89
N GLN A 142 -20.74 -25.49 6.09
CA GLN A 142 -20.80 -25.59 4.62
C GLN A 142 -19.78 -26.57 4.05
N ILE A 143 -18.83 -27.06 4.85
CA ILE A 143 -17.78 -27.98 4.37
C ILE A 143 -18.38 -29.22 3.70
N HIS A 144 -19.40 -29.84 4.31
CA HIS A 144 -20.02 -31.03 3.73
C HIS A 144 -20.80 -30.72 2.44
N ALA A 145 -21.56 -29.62 2.43
CA ALA A 145 -22.31 -29.19 1.25
C ALA A 145 -21.40 -28.88 0.06
N ILE A 146 -20.26 -28.20 0.29
CA ILE A 146 -19.27 -27.88 -0.74
C ILE A 146 -18.64 -29.16 -1.30
N ARG A 147 -18.25 -30.11 -0.46
CA ARG A 147 -17.70 -31.40 -0.90
C ARG A 147 -18.69 -32.17 -1.78
N THR A 148 -19.96 -32.21 -1.38
CA THR A 148 -21.02 -32.85 -2.17
C THR A 148 -21.21 -32.16 -3.51
N LYS A 149 -21.23 -30.81 -3.56
CA LYS A 149 -21.29 -30.06 -4.83
C LYS A 149 -20.15 -30.46 -5.77
N VAL A 150 -18.89 -30.38 -5.30
CA VAL A 150 -17.70 -30.69 -6.12
C VAL A 150 -17.75 -32.13 -6.64
N LEU A 151 -18.16 -33.09 -5.79
CA LEU A 151 -18.30 -34.49 -6.19
C LEU A 151 -19.40 -34.70 -7.25
N VAL A 152 -20.56 -34.06 -7.08
CA VAL A 152 -21.69 -34.17 -8.00
C VAL A 152 -21.36 -33.56 -9.37
N TYR A 153 -20.61 -32.46 -9.39
CA TYR A 153 -20.20 -31.80 -10.64
C TYR A 153 -18.93 -32.40 -11.26
N GLY A 154 -18.26 -33.33 -10.58
CA GLY A 154 -17.01 -33.93 -11.06
C GLY A 154 -15.88 -32.92 -11.19
N GLU A 155 -15.85 -31.93 -10.32
CA GLU A 155 -14.88 -30.83 -10.36
C GLU A 155 -13.63 -31.11 -9.53
N ASP A 156 -12.57 -30.35 -9.83
CA ASP A 156 -11.30 -30.43 -9.11
C ASP A 156 -11.39 -29.86 -7.69
N ALA A 157 -10.45 -30.30 -6.83
CA ALA A 157 -10.43 -29.91 -5.41
C ALA A 157 -10.26 -28.40 -5.19
N ASP A 158 -9.66 -27.66 -6.14
CA ASP A 158 -9.50 -26.20 -6.06
C ASP A 158 -10.85 -25.46 -6.13
N MET A 159 -11.88 -26.05 -6.73
CA MET A 159 -13.24 -25.50 -6.74
C MET A 159 -13.85 -25.39 -5.35
N CYS A 160 -13.36 -26.18 -4.37
CA CYS A 160 -13.80 -26.06 -2.98
C CYS A 160 -13.55 -24.64 -2.41
N VAL A 161 -12.40 -24.04 -2.72
CA VAL A 161 -12.06 -22.68 -2.26
C VAL A 161 -12.97 -21.65 -2.91
N LEU A 162 -13.26 -21.80 -4.20
CA LEU A 162 -14.14 -20.87 -4.91
C LEU A 162 -15.56 -20.92 -4.35
N TYR A 163 -16.11 -22.11 -4.16
CA TYR A 163 -17.44 -22.27 -3.55
C TYR A 163 -17.49 -21.79 -2.11
N LEU A 164 -16.43 -22.04 -1.32
CA LEU A 164 -16.32 -21.53 0.03
C LEU A 164 -16.41 -20.00 0.06
N LEU A 165 -15.63 -19.31 -0.78
CA LEU A 165 -15.61 -17.85 -0.80
C LEU A 165 -16.91 -17.26 -1.36
N GLN A 166 -17.53 -17.91 -2.36
CA GLN A 166 -18.85 -17.51 -2.88
C GLN A 166 -19.94 -17.66 -1.81
N ASP A 167 -20.02 -18.82 -1.16
CA ASP A 167 -20.99 -19.08 -0.10
C ASP A 167 -20.74 -18.15 1.10
N TRP A 168 -19.48 -17.84 1.42
CA TRP A 168 -19.13 -16.91 2.52
C TRP A 168 -19.57 -15.47 2.23
N VAL A 169 -19.33 -14.97 1.01
CA VAL A 169 -19.83 -13.65 0.59
C VAL A 169 -21.36 -13.59 0.59
N GLY A 170 -22.03 -14.67 0.19
CA GLY A 170 -23.49 -14.75 0.19
C GLY A 170 -24.10 -14.81 1.61
N VAL A 171 -23.57 -15.66 2.48
CA VAL A 171 -24.12 -15.92 3.82
C VAL A 171 -23.73 -14.82 4.82
N ALA A 172 -22.52 -14.29 4.72
CA ALA A 172 -21.93 -13.42 5.73
C ALA A 172 -21.45 -12.09 5.15
N SER A 173 -22.23 -11.46 4.26
CA SER A 173 -21.83 -10.25 3.51
C SER A 173 -21.18 -9.13 4.34
N LYS A 174 -21.61 -8.91 5.59
CA LYS A 174 -21.01 -7.92 6.50
C LYS A 174 -19.62 -8.33 7.03
N LYS A 175 -19.39 -9.62 7.20
CA LYS A 175 -18.10 -10.18 7.67
C LYS A 175 -17.19 -10.58 6.51
N ALA A 176 -17.74 -10.79 5.33
CA ALA A 176 -17.03 -11.18 4.11
C ALA A 176 -16.32 -9.99 3.46
N THR A 177 -15.51 -9.29 4.25
CA THR A 177 -14.62 -8.23 3.79
C THR A 177 -13.28 -8.83 3.40
N LEU A 178 -12.60 -8.16 2.46
CA LEU A 178 -11.26 -8.59 2.05
C LEU A 178 -10.27 -8.56 3.22
N ASN A 179 -10.41 -7.62 4.16
CA ASN A 179 -9.53 -7.57 5.34
C ASN A 179 -9.66 -8.84 6.20
N ASN A 180 -10.90 -9.30 6.45
CA ASN A 180 -11.13 -10.53 7.19
C ASN A 180 -10.62 -11.76 6.44
N LEU A 181 -10.69 -11.75 5.10
CA LEU A 181 -10.08 -12.81 4.28
C LEU A 181 -8.57 -12.84 4.44
N ILE A 182 -7.90 -11.68 4.34
CA ILE A 182 -6.45 -11.57 4.51
C ILE A 182 -6.04 -12.01 5.91
N HIS A 183 -6.81 -11.64 6.94
CA HIS A 183 -6.57 -12.09 8.31
C HIS A 183 -6.67 -13.61 8.43
N ALA A 184 -7.77 -14.21 7.95
CA ALA A 184 -7.96 -15.65 7.99
C ALA A 184 -6.87 -16.41 7.22
N LEU A 185 -6.43 -15.89 6.07
CA LEU A 185 -5.33 -16.48 5.31
C LEU A 185 -4.00 -16.42 6.08
N ARG A 186 -3.74 -15.35 6.84
CA ARG A 186 -2.52 -15.24 7.67
C ARG A 186 -2.57 -16.15 8.89
N GLU A 187 -3.73 -16.27 9.51
CA GLU A 187 -3.97 -17.17 10.64
C GLU A 187 -3.71 -18.64 10.26
N GLU A 188 -4.01 -19.01 9.01
CA GLU A 188 -3.72 -20.33 8.44
C GLU A 188 -2.34 -20.42 7.73
N GLU A 189 -1.46 -19.45 7.94
CA GLU A 189 -0.09 -19.39 7.38
C GLU A 189 -0.01 -19.38 5.83
N TYR A 190 -1.05 -18.91 5.14
CA TYR A 190 -1.08 -18.67 3.70
C TYR A 190 -0.60 -17.25 3.34
N ASN A 191 0.56 -16.89 3.89
CA ASN A 191 1.12 -15.53 3.83
C ASN A 191 1.41 -15.06 2.39
N ASP A 192 1.80 -15.96 1.50
CA ASP A 192 2.06 -15.68 0.09
C ASP A 192 0.82 -15.16 -0.64
N VAL A 193 -0.34 -15.81 -0.42
CA VAL A 193 -1.63 -15.38 -0.98
C VAL A 193 -2.09 -14.09 -0.35
N ALA A 194 -1.99 -13.98 0.96
CA ALA A 194 -2.38 -12.79 1.71
C ALA A 194 -1.63 -11.55 1.19
N VAL A 195 -0.31 -11.66 0.97
CA VAL A 195 0.54 -10.58 0.43
C VAL A 195 0.18 -10.27 -1.02
N ARG A 196 -0.10 -11.28 -1.84
CA ARG A 196 -0.52 -11.07 -3.23
C ARG A 196 -1.86 -10.34 -3.32
N LEU A 197 -2.84 -10.71 -2.50
CA LEU A 197 -4.12 -10.02 -2.40
C LEU A 197 -3.94 -8.57 -1.95
N PHE A 198 -3.11 -8.34 -0.93
CA PHE A 198 -2.84 -7.01 -0.43
C PHE A 198 -2.20 -6.13 -1.52
N THR A 199 -1.17 -6.64 -2.20
CA THR A 199 -0.51 -5.94 -3.31
C THR A 199 -1.48 -5.62 -4.45
N HIS A 200 -2.37 -6.55 -4.79
CA HIS A 200 -3.41 -6.32 -5.79
C HIS A 200 -4.39 -5.22 -5.39
N LEU A 201 -4.73 -5.10 -4.10
CA LEU A 201 -5.58 -4.02 -3.64
C LEU A 201 -4.89 -2.66 -3.73
N VAL A 202 -3.61 -2.59 -3.35
CA VAL A 202 -2.82 -1.35 -3.44
C VAL A 202 -2.79 -0.86 -4.90
N SER A 203 -2.55 -1.75 -5.85
CA SER A 203 -2.53 -1.38 -7.28
C SER A 203 -3.91 -0.93 -7.79
N LEU A 204 -5.01 -1.54 -7.34
CA LEU A 204 -6.37 -1.08 -7.65
C LEU A 204 -6.71 0.29 -7.06
N CYS A 205 -6.07 0.70 -5.96
CA CYS A 205 -6.23 2.03 -5.41
C CYS A 205 -5.46 3.07 -6.23
N GLU A 206 -4.22 2.76 -6.64
CA GLU A 206 -3.41 3.64 -7.47
C GLU A 206 -4.03 3.92 -8.84
N THR A 207 -4.61 2.91 -9.49
CA THR A 207 -5.25 3.08 -10.80
C THR A 207 -6.50 3.96 -10.73
N LYS A 208 -7.28 3.86 -9.65
CA LYS A 208 -8.43 4.74 -9.42
C LYS A 208 -8.01 6.19 -9.18
N SER A 209 -6.97 6.43 -8.39
CA SER A 209 -6.45 7.78 -8.14
C SER A 209 -5.94 8.43 -9.43
N LYS A 210 -5.18 7.70 -10.26
CA LYS A 210 -4.69 8.21 -11.56
C LYS A 210 -5.84 8.52 -12.52
N SER A 211 -6.87 7.67 -12.55
CA SER A 211 -8.05 7.89 -13.41
C SER A 211 -8.89 9.09 -12.96
N GLN A 212 -8.96 9.36 -11.64
CA GLN A 212 -9.63 10.55 -11.11
C GLN A 212 -8.84 11.84 -11.41
N ALA A 213 -7.51 11.81 -11.27
CA ALA A 213 -6.65 12.95 -11.62
C ALA A 213 -6.81 13.35 -13.11
N LEU A 214 -6.75 12.37 -14.02
CA LEU A 214 -6.94 12.61 -15.46
C LEU A 214 -8.32 13.21 -15.81
N ARG A 215 -9.37 12.88 -15.05
CA ARG A 215 -10.71 13.46 -15.25
C ARG A 215 -10.81 14.91 -14.77
N LEU A 216 -10.08 15.29 -13.72
CA LEU A 216 -10.05 16.67 -13.24
C LEU A 216 -9.27 17.58 -14.20
N ASP A 217 -8.17 17.08 -14.76
CA ASP A 217 -7.39 17.83 -15.77
C ASP A 217 -8.17 18.03 -17.07
N HIS A 218 -8.99 17.06 -17.49
CA HIS A 218 -9.86 17.22 -18.66
C HIS A 218 -11.04 18.18 -18.43
N CYS A 219 -11.45 18.40 -17.18
CA CYS A 219 -12.50 19.37 -16.85
C CYS A 219 -11.96 20.80 -16.78
N ALA A 220 -10.70 20.98 -16.37
CA ALA A 220 -10.04 22.29 -16.37
C ALA A 220 -9.79 22.83 -17.79
N ALA A 221 -9.59 21.96 -18.78
CA ALA A 221 -9.40 22.35 -20.18
C ALA A 221 -10.68 22.85 -20.89
N CYS A 222 -11.88 22.63 -20.32
CA CYS A 222 -13.15 23.09 -20.86
C CYS A 222 -13.63 24.43 -20.27
N LEU A 223 -12.87 25.04 -19.35
CA LEU A 223 -13.08 26.43 -18.96
C LEU A 223 -12.48 27.32 -20.05
N GLU A 224 -13.24 27.53 -21.12
CA GLU A 224 -12.93 28.60 -22.07
C GLU A 224 -12.75 29.93 -21.30
N PRO A 225 -11.80 30.78 -21.71
CA PRO A 225 -11.68 32.12 -21.15
C PRO A 225 -13.00 32.85 -21.43
N ARG A 226 -13.78 33.10 -20.37
CA ARG A 226 -14.95 33.99 -20.44
C ARG A 226 -14.49 35.28 -21.11
N GLN A 227 -14.88 35.47 -22.37
CA GLN A 227 -14.73 36.75 -23.03
C GLN A 227 -15.45 37.79 -22.16
N PRO A 228 -14.86 38.97 -21.93
CA PRO A 228 -15.47 40.01 -21.13
C PRO A 228 -16.80 40.40 -21.79
N LEU A 229 -17.90 40.06 -21.10
CA LEU A 229 -19.24 40.51 -21.46
C LEU A 229 -19.23 42.03 -21.56
N GLY A 230 -19.34 42.52 -22.79
CA GLY A 230 -19.55 43.93 -23.07
C GLY A 230 -20.79 44.40 -22.32
N LEU A 231 -20.58 45.34 -21.41
CA LEU A 231 -21.62 46.08 -20.71
C LEU A 231 -22.53 46.76 -21.74
N PRO A 232 -23.86 46.52 -21.72
CA PRO A 232 -24.78 47.32 -22.49
C PRO A 232 -24.88 48.72 -21.87
N ALA A 233 -24.73 49.73 -22.73
CA ALA A 233 -24.85 51.13 -22.39
C ALA A 233 -26.22 51.43 -21.77
N ALA A 234 -26.19 52.09 -20.61
CA ALA A 234 -27.37 52.64 -19.96
C ALA A 234 -28.00 53.69 -20.87
N SER A 235 -29.24 53.44 -21.31
CA SER A 235 -30.13 54.48 -21.84
C SER A 235 -31.07 54.90 -20.71
N GLN A 236 -30.90 56.15 -20.29
CA GLN A 236 -31.85 56.91 -19.50
C GLN A 236 -33.14 57.10 -20.32
N GLU A 237 -34.30 56.88 -19.72
CA GLU A 237 -35.50 57.70 -19.96
C GLU A 237 -36.62 57.34 -18.97
N GLY A 238 -37.25 58.37 -18.39
CA GLY A 238 -38.67 58.34 -18.03
C GLY A 238 -39.09 57.93 -16.61
N SER A 239 -39.01 58.85 -15.65
CA SER A 239 -40.10 59.07 -14.68
C SER A 239 -41.33 59.68 -15.41
N PRO A 240 -42.57 59.80 -14.85
CA PRO A 240 -42.93 59.82 -13.42
C PRO A 240 -44.30 59.20 -13.02
N HIS A 241 -44.59 59.27 -11.71
CA HIS A 241 -45.91 59.38 -11.04
C HIS A 241 -46.97 58.27 -11.20
N GLN A 242 -47.35 57.64 -10.08
CA GLN A 242 -48.65 57.94 -9.46
C GLN A 242 -48.78 57.39 -8.01
N GLU A 243 -49.20 58.29 -7.13
CA GLU A 243 -49.81 58.02 -5.82
C GLU A 243 -51.12 57.24 -5.97
N VAL A 244 -51.38 56.26 -5.10
CA VAL A 244 -52.69 55.98 -4.45
C VAL A 244 -52.36 55.14 -3.19
N SER A 245 -52.38 55.68 -1.98
CA SER A 245 -53.52 55.89 -1.06
C SER A 245 -54.12 54.61 -0.46
N CYS A 246 -54.49 54.76 0.82
CA CYS A 246 -54.74 53.80 1.87
C CYS A 246 -55.85 52.75 1.64
N GLY A 247 -55.70 51.65 2.37
CA GLY A 247 -56.75 50.71 2.79
C GLY A 247 -56.22 49.80 3.89
#